data_AF-A0A212KQB2-F1
#
_entry.id   AF-A0A212KQB2-F1
#
_cell.length_a   1.000
_cell.length_b   1.000
_cell.length_c   1.000
_cell.angle_alpha   90.00
_cell.angle_beta   90.00
_cell.angle_gamma   90.00
#
_symmetry.space_group_name_H-M   'P 1'
#
loop_
_entity.id
_entity.type
_entity.pdbx_description
1 polymer ?
#
loop_
_entity_poly.entity_id
_entity_poly.type
_entity_poly.pdbx_seq_one_letter_code
_entity_poly.pdbx_strand_id
1 'polypeptide(L)' 'MKKEEVEDVYKGLNPAQKTAFLLITLGQRWATEVMRFLKEDEVKQISYWINQMHYVPQEINEKIVKEFYGKL' A
#
# COMPACT_ATOMS: atom_id res chain seq x y z
N MET A 1 10.38 -12.43 8.65
CA MET A 1 10.42 -11.69 9.94
C MET A 1 9.72 -12.47 11.04
N LYS A 2 9.88 -12.13 12.34
CA LYS A 2 9.05 -12.75 13.40
C LYS A 2 7.59 -12.30 13.23
N LYS A 3 6.62 -13.16 13.50
CA LYS A 3 5.19 -12.87 13.27
C LYS A 3 4.69 -11.61 14.02
N GLU A 4 5.20 -11.38 15.23
CA GLU A 4 4.88 -10.21 16.06
C GLU A 4 5.38 -8.90 15.43
N GLU A 5 6.60 -8.92 14.89
CA GLU A 5 7.23 -7.78 14.22
C GLU A 5 6.49 -7.36 12.94
N VAL A 6 6.01 -8.35 12.16
CA VAL A 6 5.17 -8.10 10.97
C VAL A 6 3.84 -7.42 11.36
N GLU A 7 3.25 -7.85 12.47
CA GLU A 7 1.98 -7.31 12.94
C GLU A 7 2.11 -5.85 13.38
N ASP A 8 3.16 -5.53 14.12
CA ASP A 8 3.43 -4.17 14.61
C ASP A 8 3.72 -3.21 13.45
N VAL A 9 4.56 -3.63 12.49
CA VAL A 9 4.81 -2.86 11.27
C VAL A 9 3.51 -2.61 10.52
N TYR A 10 2.71 -3.66 10.27
CA TYR A 10 1.45 -3.54 9.55
C TYR A 10 0.45 -2.59 10.22
N LYS A 11 0.33 -2.66 11.56
CA LYS A 11 -0.55 -1.78 12.34
C LYS A 11 -0.08 -0.33 12.36
N GLY A 12 1.23 -0.10 12.24
CA GLY A 12 1.82 1.22 12.14
C GLY A 12 1.60 1.92 10.79
N LEU A 13 1.14 1.20 9.77
CA LEU A 13 0.90 1.78 8.45
C LEU A 13 -0.38 2.61 8.41
N ASN A 14 -0.24 3.85 7.96
CA ASN A 14 -1.37 4.71 7.67
C ASN A 14 -2.08 4.30 6.35
N PRO A 15 -3.30 4.80 6.09
CA PRO A 15 -4.05 4.45 4.87
C PRO A 15 -3.30 4.75 3.57
N ALA A 16 -2.66 5.93 3.46
CA ALA A 16 -1.92 6.30 2.25
C ALA A 16 -0.72 5.38 1.98
N GLN A 17 -0.04 4.91 3.03
CA GLN A 17 1.03 3.92 2.94
C GLN A 17 0.50 2.57 2.43
N LYS A 18 -0.60 2.08 3.01
CA LYS A 18 -1.22 0.83 2.56
C LYS A 18 -1.68 0.92 1.11
N THR A 19 -2.26 2.06 0.70
CA THR A 19 -2.64 2.30 -0.68
C THR A 19 -1.43 2.31 -1.61
N ALA A 20 -0.34 3.01 -1.24
CA ALA A 20 0.89 3.00 -2.02
C ALA A 20 1.44 1.57 -2.24
N PHE A 21 1.46 0.74 -1.20
CA PHE A 21 1.86 -0.67 -1.30
C PHE A 21 0.96 -1.47 -2.25
N LEU A 22 -0.36 -1.26 -2.16
CA LEU A 22 -1.32 -1.91 -3.06
C LEU A 22 -1.08 -1.48 -4.52
N LEU A 23 -0.89 -0.19 -4.78
CA LEU A 23 -0.67 0.33 -6.12
C LEU A 23 0.65 -0.18 -6.74
N ILE A 24 1.72 -0.28 -5.93
CA ILE A 24 2.99 -0.91 -6.38
C ILE A 24 2.74 -2.37 -6.76
N THR A 25 1.99 -3.10 -5.96
CA THR A 25 1.66 -4.52 -6.19
C THR A 25 0.80 -4.73 -7.45
N LEU A 26 -0.12 -3.81 -7.74
CA LEU A 26 -0.97 -3.82 -8.93
C LEU A 26 -0.19 -3.52 -10.23
N GLY A 27 0.96 -2.87 -10.12
CA GLY A 27 1.78 -2.44 -11.25
C GLY A 27 1.24 -1.19 -11.97
N GLN A 28 2.10 -0.61 -12.81
CA GLN A 28 1.92 0.74 -13.35
C GLN A 28 0.57 0.96 -14.07
N ARG A 29 0.13 0.00 -14.89
CA ARG A 29 -1.11 0.13 -15.67
C ARG A 29 -2.32 0.34 -14.75
N TRP A 30 -2.54 -0.60 -13.83
CA TRP A 30 -3.70 -0.57 -12.94
C TRP A 30 -3.60 0.52 -11.88
N ALA A 31 -2.39 0.79 -11.38
CA ALA A 31 -2.16 1.92 -10.48
C ALA A 31 -2.58 3.25 -11.11
N THR A 32 -2.23 3.46 -12.37
CA THR A 32 -2.62 4.67 -13.11
C THR A 32 -4.14 4.78 -13.24
N GLU A 33 -4.84 3.67 -13.54
CA GLU A 33 -6.30 3.66 -13.60
C GLU A 33 -6.92 4.08 -12.26
N VAL A 34 -6.44 3.53 -11.14
CA VAL A 34 -6.95 3.83 -9.81
C VAL A 34 -6.69 5.29 -9.42
N MET A 35 -5.47 5.80 -9.66
CA MET A 35 -5.10 7.16 -9.28
C MET A 35 -5.96 8.24 -9.95
N ARG A 36 -6.56 7.96 -11.12
CA ARG A 36 -7.44 8.91 -11.83
C ARG A 36 -8.78 9.17 -11.12
N PHE A 37 -9.16 8.32 -10.17
CA PHE A 37 -10.39 8.50 -9.39
C PHE A 37 -10.15 9.20 -8.05
N LEU A 38 -8.90 9.54 -7.73
CA LEU A 38 -8.52 10.17 -6.47
C LEU A 38 -8.46 11.69 -6.58
N LYS A 39 -8.62 12.37 -5.46
CA LYS A 39 -8.43 13.81 -5.35
C LYS A 39 -6.94 14.17 -5.39
N GLU A 40 -6.64 15.43 -5.71
CA GLU A 40 -5.26 15.90 -5.87
C GLU A 40 -4.40 15.74 -4.60
N ASP A 41 -4.99 15.96 -3.43
CA ASP A 41 -4.35 15.77 -2.13
C ASP A 41 -4.05 14.29 -1.84
N GLU A 42 -4.97 13.39 -2.17
CA GLU A 42 -4.78 11.94 -2.06
C GLU A 42 -3.68 11.45 -3.00
N VAL A 43 -3.68 11.91 -4.26
CA VAL A 43 -2.63 11.60 -5.24
C VAL A 43 -1.26 12.04 -4.73
N LYS A 44 -1.15 13.24 -4.15
CA LYS A 44 0.11 13.75 -3.59
C LYS A 44 0.62 12.87 -2.45
N GLN A 45 -0.26 12.50 -1.51
CA GLN A 45 0.11 11.66 -0.37
C GLN A 45 0.57 10.27 -0.81
N ILE A 46 -0.16 9.64 -1.71
CA ILE A 46 0.16 8.30 -2.21
C ILE A 46 1.45 8.33 -3.03
N SER A 47 1.61 9.31 -3.92
CA SER A 47 2.84 9.46 -4.73
C SER A 47 4.07 9.69 -3.87
N TYR A 48 3.94 10.49 -2.80
CA TYR A 48 5.01 10.66 -1.81
C TYR A 48 5.44 9.30 -1.24
N TRP A 49 4.49 8.49 -0.78
CA TRP A 49 4.78 7.19 -0.20
C TRP A 49 5.35 6.19 -1.20
N ILE A 50 4.83 6.13 -2.44
CA ILE A 50 5.39 5.28 -3.51
C ILE A 50 6.88 5.59 -3.70
N ASN A 51 7.28 6.86 -3.69
CA ASN A 51 8.68 7.26 -3.83
C ASN A 51 9.55 6.92 -2.62
N GLN A 52 8.99 6.96 -1.40
CA GLN A 52 9.73 6.61 -0.17
C GLN A 52 9.88 5.09 0.02
N MET A 53 9.04 4.30 -0.64
CA MET A 53 8.96 2.85 -0.45
C MET A 53 9.91 2.11 -1.41
N HIS A 54 11.14 1.89 -0.96
CA HIS A 54 12.14 1.14 -1.75
C HIS A 54 12.11 -0.37 -1.50
N TYR A 55 11.66 -0.80 -0.32
CA TYR A 55 11.59 -2.22 0.03
C TYR A 55 10.42 -2.47 0.98
N VAL A 56 9.65 -3.51 0.69
CA VAL A 56 8.51 -3.94 1.50
C VAL A 56 8.65 -5.43 1.72
N PRO A 57 8.68 -5.90 2.98
CA PRO A 57 8.66 -7.33 3.26
C PRO A 57 7.43 -7.97 2.63
N GLN A 58 7.62 -9.14 2.02
CA GLN A 58 6.55 -9.88 1.34
C GLN A 58 5.37 -10.15 2.29
N GLU A 59 5.65 -10.47 3.55
CA GLU A 59 4.64 -10.78 4.56
C GLU A 59 3.69 -9.59 4.81
N ILE A 60 4.19 -8.36 4.72
CA ILE A 60 3.40 -7.13 4.86
C ILE A 60 2.49 -6.95 3.63
N ASN A 61 3.05 -7.11 2.43
CA ASN A 61 2.29 -7.02 1.19
C ASN A 61 1.14 -8.04 1.14
N GLU A 62 1.40 -9.30 1.49
CA GLU A 62 0.37 -10.33 1.55
C GLU A 62 -0.75 -9.97 2.52
N LYS A 63 -0.43 -9.36 3.66
CA LYS A 63 -1.42 -8.95 4.65
C LYS A 63 -2.28 -7.79 4.15
N ILE A 64 -1.68 -6.79 3.48
CA ILE A 64 -2.39 -5.65 2.88
C ILE A 64 -3.33 -6.14 1.77
N VAL A 65 -2.85 -7.02 0.89
CA VAL A 65 -3.66 -7.60 -0.19
C VAL A 65 -4.82 -8.41 0.39
N LYS A 66 -4.58 -9.25 1.40
CA LYS A 66 -5.64 -9.99 2.10
C LYS A 66 -6.67 -9.05 2.76
N GLU A 67 -6.23 -7.95 3.37
CA GLU A 67 -7.14 -6.93 3.93
C GLU A 67 -8.06 -6.36 2.85
N PHE A 68 -7.49 -5.99 1.70
CA PHE A 68 -8.25 -5.42 0.58
C PHE A 68 -9.29 -6.40 0.04
N TYR A 69 -8.90 -7.65 -0.23
CA TYR A 69 -9.83 -8.67 -0.71
C TYR A 69 -10.88 -9.08 0.32
N GLY A 70 -10.56 -9.08 1.62
CA GLY A 70 -11.50 -9.41 2.68
C GLY A 70 -12.53 -8.33 2.98
N LYS A 71 -12.38 -7.13 2.39
CA LYS A 71 -13.31 -6.00 2.51
C LYS A 71 -14.10 -5.72 1.21
N LEU A 72 -13.89 -6.52 0.17
CA LEU A 72 -14.77 -6.59 -1.01
C LEU A 72 -16.01 -7.43 -0.67
#